data_AF-U7TKA0-F1
#
_entry.id   AF-U7TKA0-F1
#
_cell.length_a   1.000
_cell.length_b   1.000
_cell.length_c   1.000
_cell.angle_alpha   90.00
_cell.angle_beta   90.00
_cell.angle_gamma   90.00
#
_symmetry.space_group_name_H-M   'P 1'
#
loop_
_entity.id
_entity.type
_entity.pdbx_description
1 polymer ?
#
loop_
_entity_poly.entity_id
_entity_poly.type
_entity_poly.pdbx_seq_one_letter_code
_entity_poly.pdbx_strand_id
1 'polypeptide(L)'
;YITKSNIESGLGRYDFLIEPKNKSKRAYIMEFKSTDSVEKLEEISKEALKQIEDKKYDVSLKQNGIKEITYIGIAFCGKEIKISYK
;
A
#
# COMPACT_ATOMS: atom_id res chain seq x y z
N TYR A 1 12.08 8.07 8.97
CA TYR A 1 10.71 7.68 8.61
C TYR A 1 9.99 7.18 9.85
N ILE A 2 8.68 7.09 9.81
CA ILE A 2 7.80 6.53 10.83
C ILE A 2 7.10 5.35 10.15
N THR A 3 7.20 4.16 10.74
CA THR A 3 6.55 2.95 10.23
C THR A 3 5.28 2.71 11.02
N LYS A 4 4.19 2.47 10.30
CA LYS A 4 2.85 2.23 10.86
C LYS A 4 2.30 0.97 10.19
N SER A 5 1.73 0.05 10.96
CA SER A 5 1.12 -1.18 10.44
C SER A 5 -0.24 -1.40 11.08
N ASN A 6 -1.20 -1.97 10.36
CA ASN A 6 -2.55 -2.28 10.86
C ASN A 6 -3.33 -1.08 11.41
N ILE A 7 -3.08 0.13 10.87
CA ILE A 7 -3.74 1.36 11.31
C ILE A 7 -4.99 1.60 10.48
N GLU A 8 -6.07 2.03 11.16
CA GLU A 8 -7.28 2.52 10.50
C GLU A 8 -7.04 3.86 9.82
N SER A 9 -7.40 3.97 8.53
CA SER A 9 -7.32 5.21 7.76
C SER A 9 -8.31 5.16 6.59
N GLY A 10 -8.85 6.31 6.19
CA GLY A 10 -9.90 6.37 5.18
C GLY A 10 -11.10 5.49 5.56
N LEU A 11 -11.44 4.50 4.72
CA LEU A 11 -12.57 3.57 4.92
C LEU A 11 -12.14 2.14 5.32
N GLY A 12 -10.94 1.95 5.90
CA GLY A 12 -10.42 0.63 6.24
C GLY A 12 -9.11 0.62 7.02
N ARG A 13 -8.43 -0.53 7.01
CA ARG A 13 -7.11 -0.75 7.61
C ARG A 13 -6.12 -1.09 6.51
N TYR A 14 -4.99 -0.38 6.43
CA TYR A 14 -3.88 -0.78 5.56
C TYR A 14 -2.88 -1.65 6.34
N ASP A 15 -2.20 -2.54 5.62
CA ASP A 15 -1.20 -3.40 6.23
C ASP A 15 0.04 -2.63 6.67
N PHE A 16 0.58 -1.73 5.81
CA PHE A 16 1.81 -1.01 6.11
C PHE A 16 1.89 0.40 5.48
N LEU A 17 2.40 1.36 6.26
CA LEU A 17 2.66 2.74 5.86
C LEU A 17 4.06 3.16 6.32
N ILE A 18 4.79 3.79 5.41
CA ILE A 18 6.03 4.49 5.70
C ILE A 18 5.79 5.99 5.50
N GLU A 19 5.65 6.71 6.61
CA GLU A 19 5.47 8.15 6.62
C GLU A 19 6.82 8.84 6.85
N PRO A 20 7.24 9.79 5.99
CA PRO A 20 8.49 10.49 6.20
C PRO A 20 8.34 11.54 7.30
N LYS A 21 9.38 11.67 8.15
CA LYS A 21 9.45 12.76 9.14
C LYS A 21 9.57 14.14 8.48
N ASN A 22 10.24 14.20 7.34
CA ASN A 22 10.30 15.38 6.49
C ASN A 22 9.23 15.27 5.40
N LYS A 23 8.24 16.16 5.43
CA LYS A 23 7.07 16.15 4.54
C LYS A 23 7.40 16.39 3.06
N SER A 24 8.60 16.88 2.74
CA SER A 24 9.08 16.98 1.35
C SER A 24 9.53 15.65 0.77
N LYS A 25 9.73 14.62 1.61
CA LYS A 25 10.07 13.27 1.17
C LYS A 25 8.80 12.47 0.87
N ARG A 26 8.99 11.36 0.15
CA ARG A 26 7.94 10.45 -0.27
C ARG A 26 7.44 9.55 0.87
N ALA A 27 6.14 9.31 0.90
CA ALA A 27 5.51 8.27 1.69
C ALA A 27 5.19 7.02 0.85
N TYR A 28 5.03 5.88 1.52
CA TYR A 28 4.71 4.61 0.86
C TYR A 28 3.55 3.94 1.58
N ILE A 29 2.51 3.57 0.83
CA ILE A 29 1.39 2.76 1.32
C ILE A 29 1.50 1.39 0.68
N MET A 30 1.48 0.33 1.48
CA MET A 30 1.64 -1.03 1.02
C MET A 30 0.51 -1.92 1.52
N GLU A 31 0.00 -2.76 0.64
CA GLU A 31 -1.05 -3.76 0.91
C GLU A 31 -0.58 -5.12 0.40
N PHE A 32 -0.81 -6.17 1.20
CA PHE A 32 -0.31 -7.51 0.95
C PHE A 32 -1.46 -8.49 0.77
N LYS A 33 -1.35 -9.36 -0.23
CA LYS A 33 -2.33 -10.44 -0.47
C LYS A 33 -1.63 -11.76 -0.77
N SER A 34 -2.13 -12.83 -0.16
CA SER A 34 -1.68 -14.20 -0.43
C SER A 34 -2.55 -14.86 -1.49
N THR A 35 -1.95 -15.72 -2.31
CA THR A 35 -2.66 -16.64 -3.20
C THR A 35 -1.97 -18.00 -3.24
N ASP A 36 -2.75 -18.99 -3.62
CA ASP A 36 -2.38 -20.36 -3.91
C ASP A 36 -2.11 -20.60 -5.41
N SER A 37 -2.23 -19.56 -6.25
CA SER A 37 -2.02 -19.64 -7.70
C SER A 37 -1.02 -18.58 -8.20
N VAL A 38 0.10 -19.04 -8.76
CA VAL A 38 1.12 -18.18 -9.40
C VAL A 38 0.53 -17.34 -10.53
N GLU A 39 -0.39 -17.90 -11.31
CA GLU A 39 -1.04 -17.22 -12.45
C GLU A 39 -1.86 -16.00 -12.01
N LYS A 40 -2.41 -16.02 -10.79
CA LYS A 40 -3.20 -14.92 -10.23
C LYS A 40 -2.36 -13.81 -9.61
N LEU A 41 -1.05 -13.99 -9.44
CA LEU A 41 -0.20 -13.02 -8.73
C LEU A 41 -0.28 -11.61 -9.32
N GLU A 42 -0.34 -11.48 -10.64
CA GLU A 42 -0.43 -10.17 -11.28
C GLU A 42 -1.78 -9.49 -11.03
N GLU A 43 -2.88 -10.21 -11.20
CA GLU A 43 -4.22 -9.71 -10.91
C GLU A 43 -4.33 -9.28 -9.44
N ILE A 44 -3.88 -10.12 -8.52
CA ILE A 44 -3.97 -9.88 -7.08
C ILE A 44 -3.10 -8.71 -6.63
N SER A 45 -1.92 -8.51 -7.23
CA SER A 45 -1.09 -7.33 -6.91
C SER A 45 -1.77 -6.02 -7.36
N LYS A 46 -2.51 -6.05 -8.47
CA LYS A 46 -3.30 -4.91 -8.95
C LYS A 46 -4.55 -4.70 -8.10
N GLU A 47 -5.17 -5.77 -7.62
CA GLU A 47 -6.27 -5.70 -6.65
C GLU A 47 -5.82 -5.04 -5.33
N ALA A 48 -4.63 -5.41 -4.83
CA ALA A 48 -4.05 -4.78 -3.64
C ALA A 48 -3.83 -3.27 -3.85
N LEU A 49 -3.32 -2.85 -5.02
CA LEU A 49 -3.25 -1.43 -5.37
C LEU A 49 -4.62 -0.76 -5.39
N LYS A 50 -5.60 -1.38 -6.06
CA LYS A 50 -6.95 -0.86 -6.16
C LYS A 50 -7.58 -0.70 -4.77
N GLN A 51 -7.34 -1.63 -3.86
CA GLN A 51 -7.79 -1.53 -2.48
C GLN A 51 -7.22 -0.30 -1.76
N ILE A 52 -5.94 0.04 -1.96
CA ILE A 52 -5.33 1.26 -1.41
C ILE A 52 -6.07 2.51 -1.93
N GLU A 53 -6.36 2.55 -3.23
CA GLU A 53 -7.07 3.67 -3.87
C GLU A 53 -8.52 3.79 -3.39
N ASP A 54 -9.27 2.69 -3.43
CA ASP A 54 -10.69 2.64 -3.07
C ASP A 54 -10.90 3.02 -1.59
N LYS A 55 -9.97 2.62 -0.73
CA LYS A 55 -10.01 2.93 0.70
C LYS A 55 -9.46 4.32 1.04
N LYS A 56 -8.86 5.02 0.08
CA LYS A 56 -8.36 6.39 0.21
C LYS A 56 -7.38 6.58 1.36
N TYR A 57 -6.47 5.63 1.53
CA TYR A 57 -5.49 5.64 2.63
C TYR A 57 -4.53 6.85 2.58
N ASP A 58 -4.38 7.45 1.41
CA ASP A 58 -3.59 8.64 1.15
C ASP A 58 -4.20 9.93 1.71
N VAL A 59 -5.51 9.96 2.01
CA VAL A 59 -6.19 11.19 2.47
C VAL A 59 -5.55 11.76 3.72
N SER A 60 -5.25 10.92 4.71
CA SER A 60 -4.62 11.36 5.96
C SER A 60 -3.20 11.91 5.74
N LEU A 61 -2.43 11.30 4.83
CA LEU A 61 -1.07 11.75 4.48
C LEU A 61 -1.10 13.09 3.75
N LYS A 62 -2.02 13.25 2.80
CA LYS A 62 -2.24 14.50 2.07
C LYS A 62 -2.64 15.63 3.02
N GLN A 63 -3.56 15.36 3.95
CA GLN A 63 -3.94 16.31 5.01
C GLN A 63 -2.75 16.68 5.90
N ASN A 64 -1.86 15.73 6.19
CA ASN A 64 -0.62 15.97 6.93
C ASN A 64 0.45 16.73 6.12
N GLY A 65 0.19 17.07 4.85
CA GLY A 65 1.08 17.85 4.00
C GLY A 65 2.12 17.04 3.23
N ILE A 66 1.97 15.72 3.16
CA ILE A 66 2.77 14.87 2.28
C ILE A 66 2.31 15.08 0.83
N LYS A 67 3.25 15.42 -0.05
CA LYS A 67 2.95 15.67 -1.48
C LYS A 67 3.17 14.44 -2.36
N GLU A 68 4.20 13.67 -2.03
CA GLU A 68 4.66 12.52 -2.81
C GLU A 68 4.26 11.24 -2.09
N ILE A 69 3.42 10.41 -2.71
CA ILE A 69 2.96 9.14 -2.14
C ILE A 69 3.03 8.08 -3.24
N THR A 70 3.66 6.96 -2.95
CA THR A 70 3.67 5.77 -3.83
C THR A 70 2.81 4.68 -3.22
N TYR A 71 1.96 4.07 -4.04
CA TYR A 71 1.16 2.91 -3.65
C TYR A 71 1.85 1.65 -4.13
N ILE A 72 1.82 0.61 -3.31
CA ILE A 72 2.46 -0.68 -3.63
C ILE A 72 1.50 -1.80 -3.25
N GLY A 73 1.01 -2.53 -4.25
CA GLY A 73 0.25 -3.77 -4.07
C GLY A 73 1.18 -4.96 -4.22
N ILE A 74 1.23 -5.83 -3.21
CA ILE A 74 2.14 -6.98 -3.15
C ILE A 74 1.30 -8.25 -3.09
N ALA A 75 1.49 -9.14 -4.05
CA ALA A 75 0.89 -10.47 -4.05
C ALA A 75 1.97 -11.53 -3.86
N PHE A 76 1.69 -12.57 -3.07
CA PHE A 76 2.62 -13.66 -2.84
C PHE A 76 1.97 -15.05 -2.96
N CYS A 77 2.69 -15.98 -3.56
CA CYS A 77 2.34 -17.40 -3.71
C CYS A 77 3.54 -18.23 -3.25
N GLY A 78 3.53 -18.65 -1.98
CA GLY A 78 4.70 -19.24 -1.35
C GLY A 78 5.89 -18.27 -1.35
N LYS A 79 6.91 -18.56 -2.16
CA LYS A 79 8.11 -17.71 -2.33
C LYS A 79 8.05 -16.79 -3.55
N GLU A 80 7.06 -16.97 -4.43
CA GLU A 80 6.89 -16.11 -5.60
C GLU A 80 6.12 -14.85 -5.23
N ILE A 81 6.57 -13.71 -5.75
CA ILE A 81 6.03 -12.40 -5.42
C ILE A 81 5.81 -11.62 -6.71
N LYS A 82 4.69 -10.91 -6.79
CA LYS A 82 4.45 -9.88 -7.80
C LYS A 82 4.12 -8.56 -7.11
N ILE A 83 4.70 -7.49 -7.64
CA ILE A 83 4.54 -6.14 -7.12
C ILE A 83 3.94 -5.27 -8.23
N SER A 84 2.89 -4.54 -7.90
CA SER A 84 2.36 -3.46 -8.72
C SER A 84 2.51 -2.15 -7.94
N TYR A 85 2.85 -1.05 -8.62
CA TYR A 85 3.00 0.26 -7.99
C TYR A 85 2.41 1.40 -8.82
N LYS A 86 2.07 2.50 -8.14
CA LYS A 86 1.58 3.75 -8.73
C LYS A 86 2.23 4.95 -8.04
#